data_AF-A0A8C6V252-F1
#
_entry.id   AF-A0A8C6V252-F1
#
_cell.length_a   1.000
_cell.length_b   1.000
_cell.length_c   1.000
_cell.angle_alpha   90.00
_cell.angle_beta   90.00
_cell.angle_gamma   90.00
#
_symmetry.space_group_name_H-M   'P 1'
#
loop_
_entity.id
_entity.type
_entity.pdbx_description
1 polymer ?
#
loop_
_entity_poly.entity_id
_entity_poly.type
_entity_poly.pdbx_seq_one_letter_code
_entity_poly.pdbx_strand_id
1 'polypeptide(L)'
;MTEVSSQLPAEPISAVGIVSSPSKAPDGYYVVAQTTDGSDADLRKDGLFKSKVTRYLCFSRNPGLDVVADVKLTDIKDTLPEGFTPLQETLDNKEAAMRKRRLCVKVSPRAAAQTAVYDIQIVAKSKHHLVNYTCVGEINNMFVWCRFGDVHTQALLKADKPNTAQQVQSTSFITTLPQREVLSVELHLYMYFLFLDLYTGRVKQFKQNIINL
;
A
#
# COMPACT_ATOMS: atom_id res chain seq x y z
N MET A 1 4.62 23.65 15.18
CA MET A 1 4.29 22.25 15.48
C MET A 1 3.05 21.93 14.68
N THR A 2 3.15 21.12 13.64
CA THR A 2 1.97 20.67 12.89
C THR A 2 1.28 19.62 13.75
N GLU A 3 0.08 19.91 14.24
CA GLU A 3 -0.74 18.95 14.97
C GLU A 3 -0.95 17.73 14.07
N VAL A 4 -0.31 16.62 14.42
CA VAL A 4 -0.59 15.33 13.78
C VAL A 4 -1.97 14.93 14.31
N SER A 5 -3.00 15.14 13.49
CA SER A 5 -4.36 14.73 13.83
C SER A 5 -4.35 13.27 14.28
N SER A 6 -4.87 13.03 15.48
CA SER A 6 -5.02 11.70 16.06
C SER A 6 -6.05 10.87 15.29
N GLN A 7 -6.78 11.46 14.33
CA GLN A 7 -7.75 10.76 13.50
C GLN A 7 -7.09 10.23 12.22
N LEU A 8 -7.35 8.96 11.90
CA LEU A 8 -6.92 8.36 10.64
C LEU A 8 -7.70 8.97 9.45
N PRO A 9 -7.07 9.14 8.27
CA PRO A 9 -7.78 9.49 7.04
C PRO A 9 -8.93 8.52 6.74
N ALA A 10 -9.94 8.97 5.98
CA ALA A 10 -11.10 8.13 5.65
C ALA A 10 -10.72 6.85 4.90
N GLU A 11 -9.83 6.99 3.92
CA GLU A 11 -9.35 5.88 3.10
C GLU A 11 -7.92 5.50 3.50
N PRO A 12 -7.60 4.19 3.60
CA PRO A 12 -6.23 3.72 3.75
C PRO A 12 -5.42 3.98 2.48
N ILE A 13 -4.10 3.81 2.57
CA ILE A 13 -3.22 3.84 1.41
C ILE A 13 -3.51 2.61 0.54
N SER A 14 -3.76 2.84 -0.75
CA SER A 14 -4.02 1.80 -1.74
C SER A 14 -2.82 1.50 -2.62
N ALA A 15 -1.87 2.42 -2.74
CA ALA A 15 -0.62 2.22 -3.48
C ALA A 15 0.53 3.06 -2.91
N VAL A 16 1.75 2.54 -3.03
CA VAL A 16 3.01 3.24 -2.70
C VAL A 16 3.96 3.11 -3.87
N GLY A 17 4.72 4.15 -4.15
CA GLY A 17 5.76 4.16 -5.17
C GLY A 17 6.90 5.09 -4.81
N ILE A 18 7.87 5.16 -5.72
CA ILE A 18 8.99 6.10 -5.66
C ILE A 18 8.96 6.94 -6.93
N VAL A 19 9.27 8.23 -6.84
CA VAL A 19 9.40 9.14 -7.99
C VAL A 19 10.77 9.79 -7.99
N SER A 20 11.28 10.13 -9.17
CA SER A 20 12.55 10.86 -9.29
C SER A 20 12.40 12.34 -8.96
N SER A 21 11.23 12.93 -9.22
CA SER A 21 10.90 14.33 -8.93
C SER A 21 9.52 14.45 -8.25
N PRO A 22 9.36 15.29 -7.20
CA PRO A 22 8.06 15.49 -6.55
C PRO A 22 6.98 16.00 -7.51
N SER A 23 7.36 16.81 -8.50
CA SER A 23 6.44 17.36 -9.51
C SER A 23 6.00 16.36 -10.58
N LYS A 24 6.52 15.13 -10.55
CA LYS A 24 6.25 14.08 -11.55
C LYS A 24 5.47 12.90 -10.98
N ALA A 25 4.95 13.03 -9.76
CA ALA A 25 4.09 12.00 -9.20
C ALA A 25 2.81 11.83 -10.04
N PRO A 26 2.33 10.59 -10.20
CA PRO A 26 1.06 10.36 -10.89
C PRO A 26 -0.11 11.05 -10.18
N ASP A 27 -1.17 11.32 -10.93
CA ASP A 27 -2.37 11.92 -10.37
C ASP A 27 -2.94 11.11 -9.19
N GLY A 28 -3.35 11.81 -8.14
CA GLY A 28 -3.87 11.19 -6.91
C GLY A 28 -2.79 10.62 -5.97
N TYR A 29 -1.49 10.81 -6.27
CA TYR A 29 -0.42 10.50 -5.34
C TYR A 29 -0.01 11.73 -4.53
N TYR A 30 0.17 11.53 -3.23
CA TYR A 30 0.84 12.45 -2.33
C TYR A 30 2.33 12.10 -2.26
N VAL A 31 3.21 13.10 -2.39
CA VAL A 31 4.66 12.92 -2.28
C VAL A 31 5.14 13.34 -0.91
N VAL A 32 5.87 12.45 -0.24
CA VAL A 32 6.57 12.77 1.02
C VAL A 32 7.91 13.41 0.67
N ALA A 33 7.86 14.69 0.28
CA ALA A 33 9.03 15.45 -0.18
C ALA A 33 9.85 16.03 0.98
N GLN A 34 9.26 16.11 2.18
CA GLN A 34 9.90 16.65 3.37
C GLN A 34 9.75 15.73 4.56
N THR A 35 10.75 15.77 5.44
CA THR A 35 10.67 15.19 6.77
C THR A 35 9.70 15.98 7.65
N THR A 36 9.29 15.42 8.79
CA THR A 36 8.39 16.11 9.74
C THR A 36 8.95 17.40 10.34
N ASP A 37 10.25 17.68 10.20
CA ASP A 37 10.88 18.94 10.57
C ASP A 37 11.13 19.90 9.40
N GLY A 38 10.67 19.55 8.18
CA GLY A 38 10.74 20.40 7.00
C GLY A 38 12.00 20.22 6.14
N SER A 39 12.90 19.31 6.51
CA SER A 39 14.09 19.00 5.72
C SER A 39 13.75 18.19 4.45
N ASP A 40 14.63 18.19 3.45
CA ASP A 40 14.46 17.40 2.22
C ASP A 40 14.40 15.90 2.52
N ALA A 41 13.39 15.19 2.00
CA ALA A 41 13.19 13.75 2.23
C ALA A 41 13.68 12.87 1.06
N ASP A 42 14.74 13.30 0.38
CA ASP A 42 15.40 12.47 -0.65
C ASP A 42 15.93 11.16 -0.03
N LEU A 43 15.44 10.03 -0.52
CA LEU A 43 15.81 8.70 -0.07
C LEU A 43 17.18 8.25 -0.58
N ARG A 44 17.79 8.98 -1.51
CA ARG A 44 19.08 8.61 -2.10
C ARG A 44 20.21 9.44 -1.53
N LYS A 45 21.30 8.75 -1.17
CA LYS A 45 22.56 9.42 -0.84
C LYS A 45 23.30 9.82 -2.11
N ASP A 46 23.67 11.09 -2.20
CA ASP A 46 24.53 11.62 -3.26
C ASP A 46 25.96 11.07 -3.17
N GLY A 47 26.59 10.91 -4.34
CA GLY A 47 28.00 10.57 -4.44
C GLY A 47 28.84 11.83 -4.67
N LEU A 48 30.00 11.93 -4.02
CA LEU A 48 30.87 13.12 -4.04
C LEU A 48 31.33 13.55 -5.45
N PHE A 49 31.28 12.65 -6.45
CA PHE A 49 31.68 12.91 -7.83
C PHE A 49 30.63 12.47 -8.85
N LYS A 50 29.35 12.43 -8.47
CA LYS A 50 28.25 12.01 -9.36
C LYS A 50 27.17 13.08 -9.39
N SER A 51 26.48 13.19 -10.53
CA SER A 51 25.27 14.01 -10.63
C SER A 51 24.26 13.59 -9.55
N LYS A 52 23.60 14.58 -8.95
CA LYS A 52 22.53 14.36 -7.98
C LYS A 52 21.42 13.56 -8.63
N VAL A 53 20.96 12.53 -7.93
CA VAL A 53 19.80 11.73 -8.34
C VAL A 53 18.88 11.63 -7.15
N THR A 54 17.70 12.23 -7.26
CA THR A 54 16.73 12.26 -6.16
C THR A 54 15.71 11.14 -6.25
N ARG A 55 15.21 10.70 -5.11
CA ARG A 55 14.15 9.69 -4.99
C ARG A 55 13.23 10.07 -3.84
N TYR A 56 11.93 10.21 -4.10
CA TYR A 56 10.94 10.53 -3.08
C TYR A 56 9.89 9.44 -2.99
N LEU A 57 9.48 9.12 -1.76
CA LEU A 57 8.34 8.25 -1.54
C LEU A 57 7.06 8.99 -1.93
N CYS A 58 6.16 8.30 -2.59
CA CYS A 58 4.80 8.78 -2.82
C CYS A 58 3.78 7.67 -2.56
N PHE A 59 2.56 8.04 -2.21
CA PHE A 59 1.48 7.08 -1.99
C PHE A 59 0.13 7.65 -2.41
N SER A 60 -0.84 6.78 -2.71
CA SER A 60 -2.22 7.17 -3.04
C SER A 60 -3.21 6.57 -2.05
N ARG A 61 -4.34 7.25 -1.85
CA ARG A 61 -5.50 6.79 -1.06
C ARG A 61 -6.75 6.68 -1.92
N ASN A 62 -6.58 6.44 -3.22
CA ASN A 62 -7.69 6.26 -4.13
C ASN A 62 -8.53 5.07 -3.66
N PRO A 63 -9.87 5.24 -3.49
CA PRO A 63 -10.76 4.14 -3.14
C PRO A 63 -10.63 3.01 -4.16
N GLY A 64 -10.60 1.78 -3.67
CA GLY A 64 -10.42 0.62 -4.52
C GLY A 64 -10.60 -0.70 -3.78
N LEU A 65 -10.38 -1.78 -4.52
CA LEU A 65 -10.48 -3.15 -4.02
C LEU A 65 -9.26 -3.57 -3.21
N ASP A 66 -8.16 -2.82 -3.27
CA ASP A 66 -6.88 -3.17 -2.67
C ASP A 66 -6.40 -2.10 -1.70
N VAL A 67 -5.70 -2.55 -0.67
CA VAL A 67 -5.04 -1.71 0.34
C VAL A 67 -3.61 -2.18 0.56
N VAL A 68 -2.74 -1.25 0.95
CA VAL A 68 -1.39 -1.57 1.40
C VAL A 68 -1.49 -2.04 2.85
N ALA A 69 -1.31 -3.34 3.05
CA ALA A 69 -1.39 -3.99 4.35
C ALA A 69 -0.10 -3.81 5.17
N ASP A 70 1.06 -3.74 4.52
CA ASP A 70 2.35 -3.57 5.19
C ASP A 70 3.42 -2.98 4.26
N VAL A 71 4.44 -2.34 4.84
CA VAL A 71 5.61 -1.77 4.16
C VAL A 71 6.87 -2.19 4.91
N LYS A 72 7.85 -2.73 4.20
CA LYS A 72 9.14 -3.16 4.76
C LYS A 72 10.30 -2.53 4.01
N LEU A 73 11.36 -2.19 4.75
CA LEU A 73 12.64 -1.81 4.18
C LEU A 73 13.62 -2.98 4.34
N THR A 74 14.12 -3.51 3.23
CA THR A 74 15.04 -4.66 3.23
C THR A 74 16.33 -4.32 2.47
N ASP A 75 17.44 -4.97 2.77
CA ASP A 75 18.61 -4.87 1.88
C ASP A 75 18.34 -5.63 0.58
N ILE A 76 18.91 -5.16 -0.53
CA ILE A 76 18.67 -5.77 -1.85
C ILE A 76 19.20 -7.22 -1.94
N LYS A 77 20.16 -7.57 -1.08
CA LYS A 77 20.72 -8.92 -0.96
C LYS A 77 19.86 -9.88 -0.14
N ASP A 78 18.95 -9.35 0.67
CA ASP A 78 18.12 -10.19 1.54
C ASP A 78 17.06 -10.90 0.69
N THR A 79 16.58 -12.03 1.15
CA THR A 79 15.42 -12.70 0.51
C THR A 79 14.20 -11.78 0.59
N LEU A 80 13.44 -11.69 -0.49
CA LEU A 80 12.19 -10.95 -0.52
C LEU A 80 11.18 -11.58 0.46
N PRO A 81 10.60 -10.82 1.41
CA PRO A 81 9.61 -11.36 2.33
C PRO A 81 8.38 -11.89 1.58
N GLU A 82 7.81 -12.99 2.08
CA GLU A 82 6.64 -13.62 1.46
C GLU A 82 5.44 -12.66 1.34
N GLY A 83 4.84 -12.61 0.16
CA GLY A 83 3.68 -11.75 -0.12
C GLY A 83 4.01 -10.27 -0.30
N PHE A 84 5.30 -9.89 -0.34
CA PHE A 84 5.71 -8.53 -0.63
C PHE A 84 6.20 -8.38 -2.08
N THR A 85 5.93 -7.22 -2.67
CA THR A 85 6.47 -6.79 -3.96
C THR A 85 7.45 -5.65 -3.75
N PRO A 86 8.67 -5.71 -4.33
CA PRO A 86 9.64 -4.63 -4.21
C PRO A 86 9.28 -3.44 -5.11
N LEU A 87 9.50 -2.22 -4.61
CA LEU A 87 9.45 -0.99 -5.39
C LEU A 87 10.79 -0.82 -6.11
N GLN A 88 10.92 -1.45 -7.28
CA GLN A 88 12.19 -1.55 -8.01
C GLN A 88 12.52 -0.32 -8.85
N GLU A 89 11.49 0.28 -9.44
CA GLU A 89 11.62 1.37 -10.39
C GLU A 89 10.80 2.58 -9.95
N THR A 90 11.23 3.76 -10.38
CA THR A 90 10.47 4.99 -10.21
C THR A 90 9.23 4.99 -11.10
N LEU A 91 8.13 5.56 -10.61
CA LEU A 91 6.87 5.61 -11.35
C LEU A 91 6.95 6.50 -12.58
N ASP A 92 7.72 7.59 -12.51
CA ASP A 92 7.78 8.66 -13.49
C ASP A 92 8.73 8.39 -14.67
N ASN A 93 9.90 7.80 -14.42
CA ASN A 93 10.89 7.58 -15.48
C ASN A 93 11.49 6.16 -15.53
N LYS A 94 10.95 5.21 -14.75
CA LYS A 94 11.35 3.79 -14.74
C LYS A 94 12.85 3.55 -14.43
N GLU A 95 13.50 4.52 -13.78
CA GLU A 95 14.85 4.33 -13.29
C GLU A 95 14.86 3.52 -12.00
N ALA A 96 15.99 2.89 -11.66
CA ALA A 96 16.14 2.20 -10.37
C ALA A 96 15.74 3.11 -9.19
N ALA A 97 14.75 2.66 -8.41
CA ALA A 97 14.18 3.41 -7.30
C ALA A 97 15.20 3.61 -6.18
N MET A 98 15.97 2.57 -5.86
CA MET A 98 16.90 2.53 -4.74
C MET A 98 18.13 1.67 -5.08
N ARG A 99 19.19 1.70 -4.27
CA ARG A 99 20.46 1.00 -4.57
C ARG A 99 20.79 -0.13 -3.58
N LYS A 100 21.05 0.24 -2.32
CA LYS A 100 21.49 -0.71 -1.28
C LYS A 100 20.31 -1.42 -0.61
N ARG A 101 19.26 -0.63 -0.36
CA ARG A 101 18.00 -1.06 0.23
C ARG A 101 16.89 -0.95 -0.79
N ARG A 102 15.78 -1.65 -0.54
CA ARG A 102 14.55 -1.57 -1.30
C ARG A 102 13.37 -1.48 -0.33
N LEU A 103 12.40 -0.65 -0.67
CA LEU A 103 11.08 -0.70 -0.05
C LEU A 103 10.29 -1.83 -0.70
N CYS A 104 9.56 -2.56 0.12
CA CYS A 104 8.71 -3.66 -0.28
C CYS A 104 7.32 -3.41 0.30
N VAL A 105 6.28 -3.66 -0.50
CA VAL A 105 4.89 -3.45 -0.11
C VAL A 105 4.14 -4.77 -0.13
N LYS A 106 3.30 -5.00 0.87
CA LYS A 106 2.30 -6.08 0.84
C LYS A 106 0.96 -5.44 0.53
N VAL A 107 0.42 -5.74 -0.65
CA VAL A 107 -0.93 -5.34 -1.04
C VAL A 107 -1.87 -6.49 -0.69
N SER A 108 -3.07 -6.17 -0.20
CA SER A 108 -4.09 -7.17 0.09
C SER A 108 -5.45 -6.66 -0.35
N PRO A 109 -6.35 -7.57 -0.80
CA PRO A 109 -7.72 -7.19 -1.06
C PRO A 109 -8.34 -6.58 0.20
N ARG A 110 -8.96 -5.40 0.05
CA ARG A 110 -9.60 -4.64 1.12
C ARG A 110 -10.60 -5.48 1.92
N ALA A 111 -11.34 -6.35 1.24
CA ALA A 111 -12.32 -7.24 1.86
C ALA A 111 -11.70 -8.30 2.78
N ALA A 112 -10.40 -8.60 2.63
CA ALA A 112 -9.67 -9.59 3.40
C ALA A 112 -8.66 -8.97 4.38
N ALA A 113 -8.43 -7.65 4.30
CA ALA A 113 -7.43 -6.96 5.11
C ALA A 113 -8.04 -6.46 6.42
N GLN A 114 -7.58 -6.98 7.56
CA GLN A 114 -7.98 -6.47 8.87
C GLN A 114 -7.36 -5.08 9.14
N THR A 115 -6.08 -4.92 8.80
CA THR A 115 -5.33 -3.67 8.98
C THR A 115 -4.72 -3.19 7.68
N ALA A 116 -4.57 -1.87 7.56
CA ALA A 116 -3.88 -1.24 6.45
C ALA A 116 -2.99 -0.09 6.94
N VAL A 117 -2.07 0.32 6.08
CA VAL A 117 -1.27 1.53 6.25
C VAL A 117 -2.15 2.73 5.89
N TYR A 118 -2.25 3.68 6.81
CA TYR A 118 -3.02 4.91 6.64
C TYR A 118 -2.14 6.13 6.40
N ASP A 119 -0.90 6.12 6.89
CA ASP A 119 0.04 7.20 6.69
C ASP A 119 1.48 6.71 6.64
N ILE A 120 2.31 7.42 5.88
CA ILE A 120 3.76 7.19 5.80
C ILE A 120 4.46 8.53 6.00
N GLN A 121 5.33 8.61 6.99
CA GLN A 121 6.13 9.79 7.28
C GLN A 121 7.61 9.46 7.20
N ILE A 122 8.39 10.46 6.76
CA ILE A 122 9.85 10.43 6.87
C ILE A 122 10.25 11.36 8.02
N VAL A 123 11.13 10.89 8.89
CA VAL A 123 11.57 11.64 10.06
C VAL A 123 13.09 11.71 10.10
N ALA A 124 13.62 12.89 10.44
CA ALA A 124 15.05 13.05 10.67
C ALA A 124 15.53 12.11 11.79
N LYS A 125 16.76 11.59 11.68
CA LYS A 125 17.35 10.71 12.68
C LYS A 125 17.39 11.31 14.09
N SER A 126 17.38 12.62 14.26
CA SER A 126 17.35 13.26 15.57
C SER A 126 16.01 13.11 16.32
N LYS A 127 14.92 12.68 15.67
CA LYS A 127 13.57 12.56 16.26
C LYS A 127 13.01 11.15 16.07
N HIS A 128 13.36 10.24 16.96
CA HIS A 128 13.05 8.81 16.81
C HIS A 128 11.67 8.37 17.31
N HIS A 129 10.78 9.27 17.73
CA HIS A 129 9.50 8.85 18.27
C HIS A 129 8.33 9.60 17.63
N LEU A 130 7.50 8.86 16.91
CA LEU A 130 6.19 9.26 16.44
C LEU A 130 5.12 8.44 17.16
N VAL A 131 4.23 9.11 17.87
CA VAL A 131 3.12 8.47 18.58
C VAL A 131 2.16 7.84 17.57
N ASN A 132 1.79 6.57 17.77
CA ASN A 132 0.92 5.77 16.88
C ASN A 132 1.54 5.40 15.52
N TYR A 133 2.85 5.57 15.34
CA TYR A 133 3.56 5.08 14.16
C TYR A 133 4.51 3.95 14.54
N THR A 134 4.74 3.04 13.60
CA THR A 134 5.74 1.97 13.67
C THR A 134 6.91 2.31 12.77
N CYS A 135 8.13 2.21 13.29
CA CYS A 135 9.34 2.44 12.51
C CYS A 135 9.58 1.27 11.55
N VAL A 136 9.64 1.57 10.24
CA VAL A 136 9.94 0.61 9.18
C VAL A 136 11.45 0.42 9.01
N GLY A 137 12.23 1.49 9.14
CA GLY A 137 13.69 1.42 9.08
C GLY A 137 14.37 2.72 8.65
N GLU A 138 15.70 2.70 8.69
CA GLU A 138 16.56 3.83 8.36
C GLU A 138 16.97 3.83 6.87
N ILE A 139 16.88 5.00 6.24
CA ILE A 139 17.38 5.29 4.89
C ILE A 139 17.88 6.73 4.78
N ASN A 140 19.06 6.91 4.18
CA ASN A 140 19.70 8.22 3.97
C ASN A 140 19.71 9.11 5.22
N ASN A 141 20.05 8.52 6.39
CA ASN A 141 20.03 9.19 7.70
C ASN A 141 18.66 9.73 8.14
N MET A 142 17.57 9.16 7.62
CA MET A 142 16.18 9.42 7.99
C MET A 142 15.48 8.09 8.29
N PHE A 143 14.33 8.15 8.96
CA PHE A 143 13.52 6.98 9.27
C PHE A 143 12.18 7.03 8.55
N VAL A 144 11.79 5.89 7.98
CA VAL A 144 10.45 5.68 7.43
C VAL A 144 9.55 5.16 8.55
N TRP A 145 8.40 5.80 8.75
CA TRP A 145 7.42 5.47 9.76
C TRP A 145 6.05 5.25 9.12
N CYS A 146 5.37 4.18 9.53
CA CYS A 146 4.03 3.84 9.05
C CYS A 146 3.02 3.92 10.19
N ARG A 147 1.87 4.53 9.92
CA ARG A 147 0.71 4.50 10.81
C ARG A 147 -0.28 3.47 10.28
N PHE A 148 -0.63 2.51 11.13
CA PHE A 148 -1.57 1.44 10.80
C PHE A 148 -2.94 1.73 11.42
N GLY A 149 -3.97 1.13 10.84
CA GLY A 149 -5.34 1.21 11.34
C GLY A 149 -6.18 0.06 10.82
N ASP A 150 -7.32 -0.16 11.47
CA ASP A 150 -8.29 -1.17 11.06
C ASP A 150 -9.11 -0.66 9.85
N VAL A 151 -9.25 -1.51 8.83
CA VAL A 151 -9.87 -1.18 7.54
C VAL A 151 -11.39 -1.03 7.64
N HIS A 152 -12.04 -1.73 8.57
CA HIS A 152 -13.50 -1.82 8.70
C HIS A 152 -14.07 -0.96 9.83
N THR A 153 -13.23 -0.46 10.74
CA THR A 153 -13.66 0.35 11.89
C THR A 153 -14.28 1.70 11.49
N GLN A 154 -13.90 2.26 10.34
CA GLN A 154 -14.48 3.52 9.86
C GLN A 154 -15.93 3.40 9.33
N ALA A 155 -16.40 2.18 9.05
CA ALA A 155 -17.81 1.94 8.75
C ALA A 155 -18.67 2.04 10.01
N LEU A 156 -18.13 1.65 11.17
CA LEU A 156 -18.85 1.64 12.45
C LEU A 156 -19.01 3.04 13.05
N LEU A 157 -18.02 3.92 12.88
CA LEU A 157 -18.10 5.31 13.37
C LEU A 157 -19.11 6.18 12.59
N LYS A 158 -19.56 5.74 11.41
CA LYS A 158 -20.66 6.40 10.67
C LYS A 158 -22.05 5.95 11.12
N ALA A 159 -22.15 4.83 11.84
CA ALA A 159 -23.42 4.27 12.30
C ALA A 159 -23.92 4.88 13.62
N ASP A 160 -23.11 5.70 14.31
CA ASP A 160 -23.35 6.13 15.69
C ASP A 160 -23.73 7.63 15.84
N LYS A 161 -24.52 8.16 14.89
CA LYS A 161 -25.26 9.42 15.14
C LYS A 161 -26.64 9.07 15.72
N PRO A 162 -26.92 9.31 17.02
CA PRO A 162 -28.26 9.16 17.55
C PRO A 162 -29.10 10.37 17.12
N ASN A 163 -29.93 10.19 16.09
CA ASN A 163 -31.11 11.05 15.91
C ASN A 163 -32.32 10.32 16.48
N THR A 164 -32.83 10.87 17.58
CA THR A 164 -34.04 10.44 18.26
C THR A 164 -35.26 10.53 17.35
N ALA A 165 -36.07 9.47 17.41
CA ALA A 165 -37.46 9.31 16.99
C ALA A 165 -37.77 9.22 15.49
N GLN A 166 -38.01 7.99 15.01
CA GLN A 166 -39.33 7.55 14.53
C GLN A 166 -39.43 6.01 14.46
N GLN A 167 -40.66 5.52 14.58
CA GLN A 167 -41.06 4.20 15.09
C GLN A 167 -40.86 3.01 14.13
N VAL A 168 -40.53 1.86 14.75
CA VAL A 168 -40.96 0.48 14.51
C VAL A 168 -41.57 0.14 13.13
N GLN A 169 -40.92 -0.78 12.40
CA GLN A 169 -41.60 -1.98 11.86
C GLN A 169 -40.61 -3.08 11.49
N SER A 170 -40.81 -4.24 12.11
CA SER A 170 -40.09 -5.48 11.89
C SER A 170 -40.50 -6.10 10.55
N THR A 171 -39.55 -6.29 9.63
CA THR A 171 -39.70 -7.25 8.54
C THR A 171 -38.37 -7.95 8.29
N SER A 172 -38.33 -9.22 8.67
CA SER A 172 -37.27 -10.16 8.31
C SER A 172 -37.27 -10.38 6.80
N PHE A 173 -36.17 -10.07 6.12
CA PHE A 173 -35.93 -10.52 4.75
C PHE A 173 -34.76 -11.50 4.76
N ILE A 174 -35.09 -12.78 4.60
CA ILE A 174 -34.14 -13.78 4.11
C ILE A 174 -33.93 -13.46 2.63
N THR A 175 -32.80 -12.84 2.29
CA THR A 175 -32.43 -12.60 0.89
C THR A 175 -31.62 -13.79 0.38
N THR A 176 -32.27 -14.73 -0.29
CA THR A 176 -31.60 -15.68 -1.17
C THR A 176 -31.05 -14.94 -2.39
N LEU A 177 -29.72 -14.93 -2.54
CA LEU A 177 -29.04 -14.37 -3.72
C LEU A 177 -29.42 -15.16 -4.99
N PRO A 178 -29.68 -14.49 -6.12
CA PRO A 178 -30.03 -15.16 -7.37
C PRO A 178 -28.82 -15.94 -7.90
N GLN A 179 -29.06 -17.19 -8.31
CA GLN A 179 -28.09 -18.16 -8.85
C GLN A 179 -27.21 -17.62 -9.99
N ARG A 180 -27.63 -16.55 -10.65
CA ARG A 180 -26.92 -15.87 -11.73
C ARG A 180 -25.72 -15.04 -11.26
N GLU A 181 -25.77 -14.48 -10.06
CA GLU A 181 -24.66 -13.70 -9.49
C GLU A 181 -23.54 -14.61 -8.99
N VAL A 182 -23.87 -15.78 -8.41
CA VAL A 182 -22.89 -16.76 -7.95
C VAL A 182 -22.00 -17.24 -9.10
N LEU A 183 -22.60 -17.56 -10.25
CA LEU A 183 -21.86 -17.97 -11.45
C LEU A 183 -20.94 -16.86 -11.98
N SER A 184 -21.35 -15.59 -11.86
CA SER A 184 -20.53 -14.44 -12.28
C SER A 184 -19.30 -14.26 -11.41
N VAL A 185 -19.43 -14.44 -10.09
CA VAL A 185 -18.31 -14.34 -9.15
C VAL A 185 -17.33 -15.50 -9.35
N GLU A 186 -17.84 -16.70 -9.61
CA GLU A 186 -17.03 -17.89 -9.87
C GLU A 186 -16.23 -17.76 -11.19
N LEU A 187 -16.85 -17.22 -12.25
CA LEU A 187 -16.16 -16.92 -13.52
C LEU A 187 -15.08 -15.84 -13.37
N HIS A 188 -15.31 -14.81 -12.55
CA HIS A 188 -14.30 -13.78 -12.28
C HIS A 188 -13.12 -14.32 -11.48
N LEU A 189 -13.37 -15.19 -10.49
CA LEU A 189 -12.31 -15.88 -9.76
C LEU A 189 -11.50 -16.79 -10.69
N TYR A 190 -12.16 -17.55 -11.57
CA TYR A 190 -11.49 -18.42 -12.54
C TYR A 190 -10.63 -17.63 -13.54
N MET A 191 -11.13 -16.47 -14.00
CA MET A 191 -10.36 -15.57 -14.85
C MET A 191 -9.16 -14.94 -14.10
N TYR A 192 -9.32 -14.61 -12.82
CA TYR A 192 -8.23 -14.10 -11.98
C TYR A 192 -7.15 -15.16 -11.75
N PHE A 193 -7.51 -16.42 -11.50
CA PHE A 193 -6.55 -17.53 -11.40
C PHE A 193 -5.81 -17.78 -12.72
N LEU A 194 -6.51 -17.80 -13.86
CA LEU A 194 -5.89 -17.92 -15.18
C LEU A 194 -4.95 -16.74 -15.50
N PHE A 195 -5.31 -15.53 -15.07
CA PHE A 195 -4.49 -14.35 -15.24
C PHE A 195 -3.23 -14.37 -14.35
N LEU A 196 -3.35 -14.85 -13.11
CA LEU A 196 -2.22 -15.11 -12.21
C LEU A 196 -1.29 -16.21 -12.74
N ASP A 197 -1.82 -17.27 -13.32
CA ASP A 197 -1.02 -18.35 -13.93
C ASP A 197 -0.26 -17.91 -15.18
N LEU A 198 -0.85 -17.00 -15.98
CA LEU A 198 -0.19 -16.34 -17.11
C LEU A 198 0.88 -15.33 -16.66
N TYR A 199 0.60 -14.55 -15.61
CA TYR A 199 1.50 -13.50 -15.11
C TYR A 199 2.68 -14.06 -14.30
N THR A 200 2.49 -15.17 -13.59
CA THR A 200 3.55 -15.86 -12.82
C THR A 200 4.33 -16.89 -13.64
N GLY A 201 4.01 -17.08 -14.93
CA GLY A 201 4.77 -17.93 -15.85
C GLY A 201 4.66 -19.44 -15.60
N ARG A 202 3.62 -19.93 -14.90
CA ARG A 202 3.43 -21.36 -14.60
C ARG A 202 2.85 -22.20 -15.77
N VAL A 203 2.87 -21.70 -17.00
CA VAL A 203 2.37 -22.43 -18.18
C VAL A 203 3.41 -23.41 -18.78
N LYS A 204 4.50 -23.72 -18.08
CA LYS A 204 5.55 -24.66 -18.56
C LYS A 204 5.65 -26.01 -17.83
N GLN A 205 4.60 -26.48 -17.17
CA GLN A 205 4.58 -27.86 -16.65
C GLN A 205 3.34 -28.71 -16.99
N PHE A 206 2.30 -28.15 -17.62
CA PHE A 206 1.09 -28.93 -17.92
C PHE A 206 1.07 -29.58 -19.33
N LYS A 207 1.99 -29.21 -20.22
CA LYS A 207 2.05 -29.74 -21.60
C LYS A 207 2.89 -31.00 -21.82
N GLN A 208 3.37 -31.66 -20.76
CA GLN A 208 4.11 -32.93 -20.91
C GLN A 208 3.34 -34.18 -20.43
N ASN A 209 2.19 -34.02 -19.76
CA ASN A 209 1.41 -35.16 -19.22
C ASN A 209 0.16 -35.54 -20.02
N ILE A 210 -0.02 -35.01 -21.24
CA ILE A 210 -1.10 -35.41 -22.15
C ILE A 210 -0.58 -36.21 -23.37
N ILE A 211 0.74 -36.39 -23.50
CA ILE A 211 1.35 -37.16 -24.62
C ILE A 211 1.68 -38.62 -24.22
N ASN A 212 1.47 -39.02 -22.97
CA ASN A 212 1.76 -40.39 -22.49
C ASN A 212 0.55 -41.12 -21.87
N LEU A 213 -0.67 -40.81 -22.32
CA LEU A 213 -1.87 -41.62 -22.07
C LEU A 213 -2.57 -41.94 -23.39
#